data_AF-A0A6M0AEJ3-F1
#
_entry.id   AF-A0A6M0AEJ3-F1
#
_cell.length_a   1.000
_cell.length_b   1.000
_cell.length_c   1.000
_cell.angle_alpha   90.00
_cell.angle_beta   90.00
_cell.angle_gamma   90.00
#
_symmetry.space_group_name_H-M   'P 1'
#
loop_
_entity.id
_entity.type
_entity.pdbx_description
1 polymer ?
#
loop_
_entity_poly.entity_id
_entity_poly.type
_entity_poly.pdbx_seq_one_letter_code
_entity_poly.pdbx_strand_id
1 'polypeptide(L)'
;RKYFVTLLVVDQRPSGIDNEVMSQIGTRITCLLNDDKDIEAIFTGVSGGQSLRSVLAKLDSKQQALILGHAVPMPVVVKTRAYDQQFYQEIGELDWQQKSDQEVFLAAQLAREDIGF
;
A
#
# COMPACT_ATOMS: atom_id res chain seq x y z
N ARG A 1 -8.18 18.45 5.88
CA ARG A 1 -9.54 18.18 5.33
C ARG A 1 -10.23 19.41 4.75
N LYS A 2 -10.34 20.54 5.46
CA LYS A 2 -11.01 21.77 4.96
C LYS A 2 -10.55 22.25 3.57
N TYR A 3 -9.28 21.99 3.20
CA TYR A 3 -8.68 22.42 1.94
C TYR A 3 -8.37 21.27 0.96
N PHE A 4 -8.94 20.08 1.15
CA PHE A 4 -8.68 18.90 0.29
C PHE A 4 -7.20 18.49 0.16
N VAL A 5 -6.35 18.90 1.09
CA VAL A 5 -4.96 18.45 1.18
C VAL A 5 -4.90 17.06 1.82
N THR A 6 -4.13 16.16 1.21
CA THR A 6 -3.82 14.81 1.70
C THR A 6 -2.36 14.76 2.16
N LEU A 7 -2.11 14.23 3.35
CA LEU A 7 -0.77 14.00 3.90
C LEU A 7 -0.53 12.49 3.96
N LEU A 8 0.62 12.06 3.44
CA LEU A 8 1.15 10.71 3.61
C LEU A 8 2.45 10.80 4.40
N VAL A 9 2.52 10.07 5.51
CA VAL A 9 3.72 9.98 6.35
C VAL A 9 4.24 8.55 6.25
N VAL A 10 5.55 8.41 6.03
CA VAL A 10 6.25 7.13 5.98
C VAL A 10 7.29 7.13 7.10
N ASP A 11 7.15 6.20 8.04
CA ASP A 11 7.99 6.14 9.23
C ASP A 11 8.26 4.67 9.63
N GLN A 12 9.41 4.41 10.25
CA GLN A 12 9.80 3.08 10.72
C GLN A 12 9.48 2.83 12.20
N ARG A 13 9.34 3.89 13.00
CA ARG A 13 9.09 3.88 14.45
C ARG A 13 7.87 4.75 14.78
N PRO A 14 6.65 4.25 14.51
CA PRO A 14 5.42 4.98 14.78
C PRO A 14 5.26 5.39 16.25
N SER A 15 5.93 4.73 17.20
CA SER A 15 5.97 5.14 18.62
C SER A 15 6.64 6.49 18.88
N GLY A 16 7.46 7.00 17.95
CA GLY A 16 8.06 8.33 18.04
C GLY A 16 7.12 9.46 17.63
N ILE A 17 5.98 9.14 17.00
CA ILE A 17 4.98 10.11 16.60
C ILE A 17 4.10 10.43 17.81
N ASP A 18 3.90 11.71 18.07
CA ASP A 18 3.05 12.16 19.16
C ASP A 18 1.63 11.58 19.04
N ASN A 19 1.06 11.15 20.18
CA ASN A 19 -0.27 10.53 20.23
C ASN A 19 -1.38 11.43 19.69
N GLU A 20 -1.24 12.76 19.85
CA GLU A 20 -2.18 13.73 19.30
C GLU A 20 -2.15 13.68 17.77
N VAL A 21 -0.96 13.65 17.17
CA VAL A 21 -0.79 13.52 15.70
C VAL A 21 -1.31 12.16 15.22
N MET A 22 -0.94 11.07 15.91
CA MET A 22 -1.42 9.72 15.58
C MET A 22 -2.94 9.62 15.60
N SER A 23 -3.61 10.28 16.56
CA SER A 23 -5.08 10.30 16.64
C SER A 23 -5.75 10.95 15.43
N GLN A 24 -5.06 11.86 14.75
CA GLN A 24 -5.56 12.54 13.54
C GLN A 24 -5.30 11.73 12.26
N ILE A 25 -4.37 10.76 12.30
CA ILE A 25 -4.11 9.86 11.17
C ILE A 25 -5.21 8.83 11.10
N GLY A 26 -6.14 9.09 10.19
CA GLY A 26 -7.36 8.31 10.06
C GLY A 26 -7.21 6.96 9.34
N THR A 27 -6.25 6.82 8.44
CA THR A 27 -5.98 5.58 7.70
C THR A 27 -4.52 5.23 7.91
N ARG A 28 -4.26 3.97 8.27
CA ARG A 28 -2.90 3.48 8.53
C ARG A 28 -2.65 2.23 7.71
N ILE A 29 -1.45 2.17 7.16
CA ILE A 29 -0.93 1.02 6.43
C ILE A 29 0.33 0.61 7.16
N THR A 30 0.35 -0.60 7.70
CA THR A 30 1.47 -1.09 8.51
C THR A 30 1.93 -2.44 7.99
N CYS A 31 3.24 -2.60 7.88
CA CYS A 31 3.85 -3.90 7.60
C CYS A 31 4.06 -4.65 8.93
N LEU A 32 4.76 -5.77 8.89
CA LEU A 32 5.19 -6.45 10.11
C LEU A 32 6.02 -5.50 10.99
N LEU A 33 5.60 -5.33 12.24
CA LEU A 33 6.31 -4.59 13.29
C LEU A 33 6.73 -5.55 14.39
N ASN A 34 7.94 -5.36 14.92
CA ASN A 34 8.51 -6.24 15.94
C ASN A 34 8.53 -5.60 17.35
N ASP A 35 8.46 -4.27 17.44
CA ASP A 35 8.48 -3.55 18.71
C ASP A 35 7.06 -3.36 19.25
N ASP A 36 6.85 -3.73 20.51
CA ASP A 36 5.53 -3.68 21.15
C ASP A 36 4.98 -2.25 21.27
N LYS A 37 5.84 -1.24 21.46
CA LYS A 37 5.41 0.16 21.54
C LYS A 37 4.99 0.67 20.16
N ASP A 38 5.70 0.26 19.12
CA ASP A 38 5.31 0.59 17.74
C ASP A 38 3.96 -0.05 17.38
N ILE A 39 3.72 -1.30 17.80
CA ILE A 39 2.44 -1.99 17.61
C ILE A 39 1.32 -1.24 18.33
N GLU A 40 1.52 -0.86 19.60
CA GLU A 40 0.52 -0.10 20.37
C GLU A 40 0.21 1.24 19.73
N ALA A 41 1.23 1.98 19.27
CA ALA A 41 1.07 3.28 18.65
C ALA A 41 0.19 3.23 17.39
N ILE A 42 0.32 2.19 16.55
CA ILE A 42 -0.50 2.01 15.34
C ILE A 42 -1.99 1.77 15.69
N PHE A 43 -2.25 1.07 16.79
CA PHE A 43 -3.61 0.75 17.23
C PHE A 43 -4.24 1.80 18.13
N THR A 44 -3.53 2.88 18.46
CA THR A 44 -4.09 4.02 19.19
C THR A 44 -5.34 4.56 18.48
N GLY A 45 -6.45 4.59 19.21
CA GLY A 45 -7.75 5.05 18.71
C GLY A 45 -8.51 4.06 17.82
N VAL A 46 -8.06 2.80 17.71
CA VAL A 46 -8.73 1.74 16.93
C VAL A 46 -9.41 0.75 17.86
N SER A 47 -10.70 0.51 17.66
CA SER A 47 -11.43 -0.53 18.38
C SER A 47 -10.92 -1.93 18.00
N GLY A 48 -10.67 -2.80 18.99
CA GLY A 48 -10.26 -4.19 18.74
C GLY A 48 -8.76 -4.40 18.55
N GLY A 49 -7.91 -3.47 19.00
CA GLY A 49 -6.45 -3.54 18.83
C GLY A 49 -5.79 -4.86 19.28
N GLN A 50 -6.29 -5.50 20.34
CA GLN A 50 -5.79 -6.82 20.77
C GLN A 50 -5.95 -7.91 19.70
N SER A 51 -7.11 -7.97 19.03
CA SER A 51 -7.34 -8.94 17.96
C SER A 51 -6.47 -8.66 16.73
N LEU A 52 -6.28 -7.38 16.41
CA LEU A 52 -5.46 -6.94 15.29
C LEU A 52 -3.97 -7.17 15.52
N ARG A 53 -3.51 -7.12 16.78
CA ARG A 53 -2.15 -7.52 17.15
C ARG A 53 -1.88 -8.99 16.80
N SER A 54 -2.85 -9.88 17.03
CA SER A 54 -2.72 -11.28 16.62
C SER A 54 -2.71 -11.47 15.10
N VAL A 55 -3.36 -10.59 14.34
CA VAL A 55 -3.32 -10.59 12.88
C VAL A 55 -1.96 -10.07 12.38
N LEU A 56 -1.46 -8.98 12.97
CA LEU A 56 -0.13 -8.45 12.67
C LEU A 56 0.97 -9.49 12.87
N ALA A 57 0.93 -10.23 13.97
CA ALA A 57 1.90 -11.28 14.28
C ALA A 57 1.89 -12.46 13.29
N LYS A 58 0.82 -12.61 12.49
CA LYS A 58 0.68 -13.65 11.46
C LYS A 58 1.02 -13.15 10.05
N LEU A 59 1.29 -11.86 9.86
CA LEU A 59 1.71 -11.33 8.57
C LEU A 59 3.04 -11.94 8.17
N ASP A 60 3.15 -12.28 6.89
CA ASP A 60 4.45 -12.57 6.30
C ASP A 60 5.32 -11.30 6.34
N SER A 61 6.57 -11.48 6.74
CA SER A 61 7.63 -10.48 6.72
C SER A 61 7.80 -9.81 5.36
N LYS A 62 7.41 -10.48 4.26
CA LYS A 62 7.54 -9.98 2.90
C LYS A 62 6.20 -9.80 2.22
N GLN A 63 6.07 -8.64 1.58
CA GLN A 63 4.96 -8.31 0.68
C GLN A 63 3.56 -8.37 1.31
N GLN A 64 3.42 -8.29 2.63
CA GLN A 64 2.11 -8.17 3.26
C GLN A 64 2.05 -6.92 4.13
N ALA A 65 0.89 -6.26 4.09
CA ALA A 65 0.59 -5.10 4.91
C ALA A 65 -0.83 -5.19 5.44
N LEU A 66 -1.06 -4.68 6.65
CA LEU A 66 -2.37 -4.48 7.22
C LEU A 66 -2.83 -3.05 6.95
N ILE A 67 -4.00 -2.91 6.34
CA ILE A 67 -4.69 -1.63 6.17
C ILE A 67 -5.79 -1.54 7.21
N LEU A 68 -5.85 -0.40 7.92
CA LEU A 68 -6.86 -0.13 8.93
C LEU A 68 -7.26 1.36 8.95
N GLY A 69 -8.39 1.64 9.58
CA GLY A 69 -8.94 2.99 9.73
C GLY A 69 -9.95 3.35 8.65
N HIS A 70 -10.17 4.65 8.44
CA HIS A 70 -11.34 5.17 7.71
C HIS A 70 -11.42 4.77 6.23
N ALA A 71 -10.33 4.31 5.61
CA ALA A 71 -10.34 3.87 4.22
C ALA A 71 -10.99 2.49 4.01
N VAL A 72 -11.13 1.69 5.08
CA VAL A 72 -11.64 0.31 4.99
C VAL A 72 -12.67 0.04 6.08
N PRO A 73 -13.80 -0.64 5.78
CA PRO A 73 -14.84 -0.92 6.79
C PRO A 73 -14.39 -1.95 7.83
N MET A 74 -13.44 -2.80 7.47
CA MET A 74 -12.81 -3.79 8.34
C MET A 74 -11.31 -3.82 8.02
N PRO A 75 -10.42 -4.00 9.01
CA PRO A 75 -9.00 -4.15 8.74
C PRO A 75 -8.72 -5.34 7.82
N VAL A 76 -7.93 -5.11 6.78
CA VAL A 76 -7.64 -6.11 5.74
C VAL A 76 -6.15 -6.27 5.54
N VAL A 77 -5.72 -7.51 5.37
CA VAL A 77 -4.35 -7.83 4.95
C VAL A 77 -4.30 -7.79 3.43
N VAL A 78 -3.41 -6.97 2.89
CA VAL A 78 -3.15 -6.85 1.45
C VAL A 78 -1.78 -7.40 1.12
N LYS A 79 -1.67 -8.00 -0.06
CA LYS A 79 -0.38 -8.36 -0.64
C LYS A 79 0.13 -7.19 -1.48
N THR A 80 1.31 -6.65 -1.14
CA THR A 80 1.91 -5.57 -1.91
C THR A 80 2.50 -6.12 -3.21
N ARG A 81 2.45 -5.30 -4.25
CA ARG A 81 3.05 -5.61 -5.54
C ARG A 81 4.58 -5.65 -5.43
N ALA A 82 5.21 -6.59 -6.13
CA ALA A 82 6.66 -6.66 -6.22
C ALA A 82 7.22 -5.51 -7.07
N TYR A 83 8.39 -4.99 -6.69
CA TYR A 83 9.19 -4.09 -7.51
C TYR A 83 10.17 -4.91 -8.35
N ASP A 84 9.64 -5.71 -9.25
CA ASP A 84 10.41 -6.57 -10.15
C ASP A 84 10.57 -5.94 -11.55
N GLN A 85 11.27 -6.64 -12.44
CA GLN A 85 11.49 -6.18 -13.80
C GLN A 85 10.16 -5.94 -14.54
N GLN A 86 9.14 -6.76 -14.27
CA GLN A 86 7.81 -6.58 -14.84
C GLN A 86 7.18 -5.26 -14.36
N PHE A 87 7.25 -4.95 -13.06
CA PHE A 87 6.79 -3.67 -12.53
C PHE A 87 7.49 -2.47 -13.20
N TYR A 88 8.82 -2.53 -13.35
CA TYR A 88 9.56 -1.47 -14.03
C TYR A 88 9.23 -1.36 -15.52
N GLN A 89 8.92 -2.47 -16.20
CA GLN A 89 8.46 -2.45 -17.59
C GLN A 89 7.07 -1.83 -17.75
N GLU A 90 6.18 -2.04 -16.78
CA GLU A 90 4.82 -1.49 -16.82
C GLU A 90 4.74 -0.01 -16.44
N ILE A 91 5.59 0.44 -15.51
CA ILE A 91 5.61 1.84 -15.03
C ILE A 91 6.59 2.70 -15.83
N GLY A 92 7.65 2.09 -16.37
CA GLY A 92 8.67 2.78 -17.15
C GLY A 92 8.19 3.21 -18.53
N GLU A 93 8.89 4.18 -19.10
CA GLU A 93 8.64 4.59 -20.48
C GLU A 93 9.09 3.48 -21.43
N LEU A 94 8.13 2.91 -22.16
CA LEU A 94 8.39 1.87 -23.15
C LEU A 94 9.14 2.49 -24.33
N ASP A 95 10.42 2.16 -24.49
CA ASP A 95 11.14 2.45 -25.73
C ASP A 95 10.65 1.51 -26.84
N TRP A 96 9.61 1.95 -27.55
CA TRP A 96 8.99 1.19 -28.64
C TRP A 96 9.97 0.92 -29.79
N GLN A 97 11.08 1.65 -29.89
CA GLN A 97 12.08 1.44 -30.94
C GLN A 97 12.97 0.21 -30.68
N GLN A 98 13.03 -0.28 -29.44
CA GLN A 98 13.79 -1.48 -29.07
C GLN A 98 12.92 -2.75 -29.06
N LYS A 99 11.60 -2.62 -29.23
CA LYS A 99 10.69 -3.76 -29.29
C LYS A 99 10.64 -4.36 -30.68
N SER A 100 10.35 -5.66 -30.74
CA SER A 100 10.18 -6.34 -32.02
C SER A 100 8.87 -5.92 -32.71
N ASP A 101 8.85 -5.90 -34.04
CA ASP A 101 7.67 -5.53 -34.83
C ASP A 101 6.41 -6.33 -34.44
N GLN A 102 6.59 -7.60 -34.05
CA GLN A 102 5.49 -8.47 -33.60
C GLN A 102 4.85 -7.97 -32.29
N GLU A 103 5.66 -7.54 -31.33
CA GLU A 103 5.17 -7.03 -30.04
C GLU A 103 4.46 -5.69 -30.22
N VAL A 104 4.98 -4.82 -31.08
CA VAL A 104 4.36 -3.53 -31.40
C VAL A 104 3.02 -3.73 -32.09
N PHE A 105 2.94 -4.68 -33.04
CA PHE A 105 1.70 -4.97 -33.76
C PHE A 105 0.62 -5.56 -32.84
N LEU A 106 0.99 -6.46 -31.92
CA LEU A 106 0.07 -7.01 -30.92
C LEU A 106 -0.45 -5.93 -29.97
N ALA A 107 0.43 -5.05 -29.48
CA ALA A 107 0.05 -3.94 -28.62
C ALA A 107 -0.91 -2.96 -29.34
N ALA A 108 -0.66 -2.69 -30.63
CA ALA A 108 -1.53 -1.85 -31.45
C ALA A 108 -2.91 -2.48 -31.69
N GLN A 109 -2.98 -3.81 -31.88
CA GLN A 109 -4.26 -4.51 -32.01
C GLN A 109 -5.08 -4.46 -30.72
N LEU A 110 -4.46 -4.77 -29.57
CA LEU A 110 -5.11 -4.69 -28.27
C LEU A 110 -5.63 -3.27 -27.97
N ALA A 111 -4.80 -2.26 -28.24
CA ALA A 111 -5.22 -0.87 -28.08
C ALA A 111 -6.40 -0.49 -28.99
N ARG A 112 -6.47 -1.07 -30.20
CA ARG A 112 -7.58 -0.84 -31.14
C ARG A 112 -8.88 -1.52 -30.68
N GLU A 113 -8.79 -2.70 -30.09
CA GLU A 113 -9.94 -3.39 -29.50
C GLU A 113 -10.48 -2.66 -28.27
N ASP A 114 -9.60 -2.11 -27.43
CA ASP A 114 -9.98 -1.40 -26.19
C ASP A 114 -10.71 -0.07 -26.46
N ILE A 115 -10.42 0.58 -27.59
CA ILE A 115 -11.16 1.76 -28.09
C ILE A 115 -12.45 1.41 -28.86
N GLY A 116 -12.80 0.12 -28.96
CA GLY A 116 -14.07 -0.35 -29.50
C GLY A 116 -14.17 -0.40 -31.03
N PHE A 117 -13.06 -0.62 -31.76
CA PHE A 117 -13.04 -0.82 -33.21
C PHE A 117 -12.67 -2.24 -33.63
#